data_AF-A0AAP8T2R1-F1
#
_entry.id   AF-A0AAP8T2R1-F1
#
_cell.length_a   1.000
_cell.length_b   1.000
_cell.length_c   1.000
_cell.angle_alpha   90.00
_cell.angle_beta   90.00
_cell.angle_gamma   90.00
#
_symmetry.space_group_name_H-M   'P 1'
#
loop_
_entity.id
_entity.type
_entity.pdbx_description
1 polymer ?
#
loop_
_entity_poly.entity_id
_entity_poly.type
_entity_poly.pdbx_seq_one_letter_code
_entity_poly.pdbx_strand_id
1 'polypeptide(L)'
;SFFYEEVEQQQIIPIAQSLLRGTRRSVPNQKKIRKSKQLITNAIFQYVKDGISFSFDSFITFRLKEYNKQLAYVCEIAIDEYKLENEYQNLIENLRQQVLKSDSLIPNVHIVYDGKF
;
A
#
# COMPACT_ATOMS: atom_id res chain seq x y z
N SER A 1 10.93 14.34 -6.45
CA SER A 1 10.05 13.17 -6.54
C SER A 1 10.90 11.92 -6.57
N PHE A 2 10.64 10.96 -5.69
CA PHE A 2 11.26 9.63 -5.81
C PHE A 2 10.66 8.96 -7.05
N PHE A 3 11.49 8.62 -8.03
CA PHE A 3 11.08 7.80 -9.16
C PHE A 3 11.33 6.35 -8.79
N TYR A 4 10.27 5.60 -8.55
CA TYR A 4 10.30 4.15 -8.39
C TYR A 4 10.40 3.49 -9.76
N GLU A 5 11.10 2.38 -9.86
CA GLU A 5 11.18 1.60 -11.11
C GLU A 5 9.82 0.99 -11.46
N GLU A 6 9.62 0.63 -12.74
CA GLU A 6 8.34 0.05 -13.18
C GLU A 6 7.95 -1.19 -12.36
N VAL A 7 8.93 -2.00 -11.97
CA VAL A 7 8.71 -3.21 -11.17
C VAL A 7 8.19 -2.86 -9.76
N GLU A 8 8.78 -1.87 -9.11
CA GLU A 8 8.33 -1.39 -7.80
C GLU A 8 6.92 -0.77 -7.91
N GLN A 9 6.68 0.01 -8.96
CA GLN A 9 5.36 0.60 -9.23
C GLN A 9 4.27 -0.47 -9.38
N GLN A 10 4.57 -1.57 -10.08
CA GLN A 10 3.64 -2.71 -10.24
C GLN A 10 3.26 -3.35 -8.89
N GLN A 11 4.10 -3.23 -7.87
CA GLN A 11 3.83 -3.73 -6.51
C GLN A 11 3.12 -2.69 -5.64
N ILE A 12 3.46 -1.41 -5.79
CA ILE A 12 2.89 -0.30 -5.00
C ILE A 12 1.44 0.02 -5.43
N ILE A 13 1.13 0.01 -6.73
CA ILE A 13 -0.20 0.36 -7.25
C ILE A 13 -1.33 -0.51 -6.67
N PRO A 14 -1.22 -1.85 -6.62
CA PRO A 14 -2.23 -2.70 -5.98
C PRO A 14 -2.48 -2.35 -4.51
N ILE A 15 -1.43 -1.97 -3.77
CA ILE A 15 -1.56 -1.53 -2.37
C ILE A 15 -2.38 -0.25 -2.32
N ALA A 16 -2.03 0.76 -3.11
CA ALA A 16 -2.77 2.02 -3.21
C ALA A 16 -4.24 1.81 -3.61
N GLN A 17 -4.52 0.92 -4.57
CA GLN A 17 -5.88 0.57 -4.97
C GLN A 17 -6.68 -0.08 -3.84
N SER A 18 -6.05 -0.97 -3.05
CA SER A 18 -6.67 -1.58 -1.87
C SER A 18 -6.96 -0.54 -0.78
N LEU A 19 -6.07 0.44 -0.60
CA LEU A 19 -6.29 1.57 0.31
C LEU A 19 -7.50 2.41 -0.12
N LEU A 20 -7.60 2.76 -1.40
CA LEU A 20 -8.72 3.51 -1.97
C LEU A 20 -10.06 2.79 -1.83
N ARG A 21 -10.08 1.47 -2.05
CA ARG A 21 -11.27 0.62 -1.88
C ARG A 21 -11.65 0.43 -0.41
N GLY A 22 -10.74 0.76 0.51
CA GLY A 22 -10.95 0.60 1.94
C GLY A 22 -11.05 -0.87 2.35
N THR A 23 -10.33 -1.75 1.67
CA THR A 23 -10.30 -3.21 1.90
C THR A 23 -9.25 -3.63 2.93
N ARG A 24 -8.26 -2.79 3.24
CA ARG A 24 -7.23 -3.04 4.28
C ARG A 24 -7.61 -2.40 5.61
N ARG A 25 -8.20 -3.15 6.55
CA ARG A 25 -8.74 -2.62 7.83
C ARG A 25 -7.68 -2.08 8.82
N SER A 26 -6.39 -2.38 8.60
CA SER A 26 -5.30 -2.06 9.53
C SER A 26 -4.63 -0.70 9.30
N VAL A 27 -5.01 0.04 8.25
CA VAL A 27 -4.22 1.21 7.82
C VAL A 27 -4.73 2.50 8.50
N PRO A 28 -3.83 3.30 9.11
CA PRO A 28 -4.18 4.59 9.71
C PRO A 28 -4.91 5.50 8.72
N ASN A 29 -5.86 6.31 9.20
CA ASN A 29 -6.59 7.31 8.41
C ASN A 29 -7.46 6.79 7.23
N GLN A 30 -7.78 5.49 7.17
CA GLN A 30 -8.65 4.91 6.13
C GLN A 30 -10.02 5.61 5.97
N LYS A 31 -10.58 6.14 7.07
CA LYS A 31 -11.83 6.93 7.04
C LYS A 31 -11.71 8.21 6.21
N LYS A 32 -10.53 8.85 6.16
CA LYS A 32 -10.28 10.03 5.31
C LYS A 32 -10.25 9.63 3.83
N ILE A 33 -9.62 8.50 3.52
CA ILE A 33 -9.52 7.93 2.16
C ILE A 33 -10.91 7.58 1.59
N ARG A 34 -11.80 6.97 2.37
CA ARG A 34 -13.16 6.64 1.89
C ARG A 34 -14.01 7.84 1.47
N LYS A 35 -13.70 9.06 1.95
CA LYS A 35 -14.41 10.28 1.55
C LYS A 35 -14.03 10.79 0.15
N SER A 36 -13.01 10.23 -0.51
CA SER A 36 -12.58 10.65 -1.86
C SER A 36 -13.69 10.63 -2.91
N LYS A 37 -14.53 9.60 -2.89
CA LYS A 37 -15.65 9.50 -3.84
C LYS A 37 -16.60 10.69 -3.67
N GLN A 38 -16.89 11.09 -2.44
CA GLN A 38 -17.73 12.25 -2.17
C GLN A 38 -17.10 13.56 -2.66
N LEU A 39 -15.76 13.70 -2.59
CA LEU A 39 -15.08 14.89 -3.14
C LEU A 39 -15.29 15.01 -4.66
N ILE A 40 -15.08 13.92 -5.40
CA ILE A 40 -15.31 13.91 -6.85
C ILE A 40 -16.78 14.17 -7.17
N THR A 41 -17.70 13.48 -6.50
CA THR A 41 -19.14 13.64 -6.72
C THR A 41 -19.58 15.07 -6.44
N ASN A 42 -19.14 15.67 -5.33
CA ASN A 42 -19.44 17.06 -5.00
C ASN A 42 -18.86 18.05 -6.02
N ALA A 43 -17.63 17.83 -6.47
CA ALA A 43 -16.99 18.67 -7.49
C ALA A 43 -17.77 18.65 -8.80
N ILE A 44 -18.22 17.46 -9.25
CA ILE A 44 -19.05 17.32 -10.45
C ILE A 44 -20.41 18.00 -10.26
N PHE A 45 -21.11 17.76 -9.14
CA PHE A 45 -22.42 18.35 -8.89
C PHE A 45 -22.40 19.88 -8.85
N GLN A 46 -21.38 20.47 -8.24
CA GLN A 46 -21.21 21.92 -8.25
C GLN A 46 -20.95 22.45 -9.66
N TYR A 47 -20.14 21.74 -10.44
CA TYR A 47 -19.77 22.17 -11.79
C TYR A 47 -20.92 22.09 -12.79
N VAL A 48 -21.80 21.08 -12.67
CA VAL A 48 -22.98 20.92 -13.53
C VAL A 48 -24.08 21.93 -13.18
N LYS A 49 -24.20 22.35 -11.91
CA LYS A 49 -25.21 23.34 -11.46
C LYS A 49 -25.00 24.74 -12.06
N ASP A 50 -23.76 25.10 -12.40
CA ASP A 50 -23.43 26.44 -12.87
C ASP A 50 -23.77 26.68 -14.36
N GLY A 51 -24.27 25.67 -15.09
CA GLY A 51 -24.74 25.83 -16.47
C GLY A 51 -23.66 26.15 -17.52
N ILE A 52 -22.40 25.81 -17.24
CA ILE A 52 -21.22 26.22 -18.03
C ILE A 52 -20.84 25.15 -19.07
N SER A 53 -20.27 25.58 -20.20
CA SER A 53 -19.45 24.76 -21.09
C SER A 53 -18.44 23.90 -20.31
N PHE A 54 -18.61 22.57 -20.32
CA PHE A 54 -17.76 21.63 -19.61
C PHE A 54 -16.39 21.49 -20.29
N SER A 55 -15.32 21.92 -19.63
CA SER A 55 -13.95 21.58 -20.02
C SER A 55 -13.39 20.56 -19.04
N PHE A 56 -13.04 19.38 -19.56
CA PHE A 56 -12.48 18.28 -18.77
C PHE A 56 -11.12 18.64 -18.17
N ASP A 57 -10.24 19.28 -18.95
CA ASP A 57 -8.91 19.68 -18.49
C ASP A 57 -8.98 20.72 -17.36
N SER A 58 -9.86 21.70 -17.49
CA SER A 58 -10.12 22.69 -16.44
C SER A 58 -10.70 22.04 -15.18
N PHE A 59 -11.58 21.04 -15.34
CA PHE A 59 -12.13 20.29 -14.22
C PHE A 59 -11.03 19.52 -13.45
N ILE A 60 -10.18 18.78 -14.16
CA ILE A 60 -9.06 18.05 -13.53
C ILE A 60 -8.09 19.01 -12.85
N THR A 61 -7.70 20.09 -13.53
CA THR A 61 -6.64 21.00 -13.05
C THR A 61 -7.07 21.77 -11.81
N PHE A 62 -8.30 22.29 -11.80
CA PHE A 62 -8.75 23.21 -10.75
C PHE A 62 -9.66 22.53 -9.72
N ARG A 63 -10.64 21.73 -10.15
CA ARG A 63 -11.69 21.21 -9.28
C ARG A 63 -11.28 19.91 -8.56
N LEU A 64 -10.35 19.13 -9.13
CA LEU A 64 -9.84 17.90 -8.52
C LEU A 64 -8.54 18.07 -7.70
N LYS A 65 -8.11 19.31 -7.42
CA LYS A 65 -6.87 19.57 -6.67
C LYS A 65 -6.84 18.84 -5.31
N GLU A 66 -7.94 18.86 -4.56
CA GLU A 66 -8.03 18.16 -3.27
C GLU A 66 -8.02 16.63 -3.44
N TYR A 67 -8.61 16.12 -4.52
CA TYR A 67 -8.54 14.70 -4.85
C TYR A 67 -7.11 14.27 -5.23
N ASN A 68 -6.37 15.09 -5.98
CA ASN A 68 -4.96 14.84 -6.30
C ASN A 68 -4.08 14.81 -5.06
N LYS A 69 -4.27 15.75 -4.12
CA LYS A 69 -3.57 15.72 -2.81
C LYS A 69 -3.85 14.42 -2.06
N GLN A 70 -5.10 13.95 -2.13
CA GLN A 70 -5.48 12.71 -1.48
C GLN A 70 -4.87 11.49 -2.15
N LEU A 71 -4.77 11.46 -3.49
CA LEU A 71 -4.05 10.41 -4.21
C LEU A 71 -2.57 10.39 -3.82
N ALA A 72 -1.91 11.55 -3.73
CA ALA A 72 -0.53 11.64 -3.26
C ALA A 72 -0.37 11.04 -1.85
N TYR A 73 -1.27 11.40 -0.92
CA TYR A 73 -1.28 10.84 0.44
C TYR A 73 -1.51 9.32 0.45
N VAL A 74 -2.36 8.79 -0.43
CA VAL A 74 -2.55 7.34 -0.56
C VAL A 74 -1.28 6.67 -1.11
N CYS A 75 -0.61 7.28 -2.08
CA CYS A 75 0.64 6.78 -2.63
C CYS A 75 1.74 6.76 -1.56
N GLU A 76 1.84 7.80 -0.71
CA GLU A 76 2.77 7.83 0.42
C GLU A 76 2.57 6.62 1.34
N ILE A 77 1.34 6.35 1.76
CA ILE A 77 1.04 5.19 2.61
C ILE A 77 1.35 3.87 1.89
N ALA A 78 1.02 3.77 0.59
CA ALA A 78 1.28 2.55 -0.17
C ALA A 78 2.78 2.26 -0.31
N ILE A 79 3.59 3.31 -0.45
CA ILE A 79 5.05 3.25 -0.48
C ILE A 79 5.59 2.80 0.87
N ASP A 80 5.10 3.37 1.97
CA ASP A 80 5.55 3.00 3.32
C ASP A 80 5.26 1.53 3.61
N GLU A 81 4.06 1.06 3.25
CA GLU A 81 3.66 -0.34 3.38
C GLU A 81 4.54 -1.27 2.53
N TYR A 82 4.84 -0.88 1.29
CA TYR A 82 5.73 -1.63 0.40
C TYR A 82 7.12 -1.81 1.01
N LYS A 83 7.69 -0.72 1.54
CA LYS A 83 9.01 -0.74 2.19
C LYS A 83 9.01 -1.63 3.43
N LEU A 84 7.97 -1.53 4.25
CA LEU A 84 7.84 -2.34 5.47
C LEU A 84 7.76 -3.84 5.14
N GLU A 85 7.00 -4.22 4.11
CA GLU A 85 6.95 -5.61 3.66
C GLU A 85 8.31 -6.10 3.15
N ASN A 86 9.02 -5.28 2.37
CA ASN A 86 10.38 -5.62 1.91
C ASN A 86 11.37 -5.78 3.08
N GLU A 87 11.33 -4.88 4.07
CA GLU A 87 12.15 -4.97 5.27
C GLU A 87 11.84 -6.26 6.06
N TYR A 88 10.57 -6.63 6.16
CA TYR A 88 10.15 -7.87 6.78
C TYR A 88 10.70 -9.10 6.05
N GLN A 89 10.58 -9.16 4.73
CA GLN A 89 11.13 -10.28 3.94
C GLN A 89 12.65 -10.38 4.10
N ASN A 90 13.35 -9.24 4.08
CA ASN A 90 14.81 -9.20 4.31
C ASN A 90 15.19 -9.69 5.70
N LEU A 91 14.44 -9.33 6.74
CA LEU A 91 14.66 -9.83 8.10
C LEU A 91 14.50 -11.35 8.17
N ILE A 92 13.42 -11.89 7.60
CA ILE A 92 13.18 -13.33 7.56
C ILE A 92 14.30 -14.05 6.82
N GLU A 93 14.75 -13.51 5.69
CA GLU A 93 15.85 -14.12 4.93
C GLU A 93 17.15 -14.09 5.72
N ASN A 94 17.48 -12.99 6.40
CA ASN A 94 18.63 -12.92 7.28
C ASN A 94 18.59 -13.99 8.39
N LEU A 95 17.43 -14.22 9.00
CA LEU A 95 17.25 -15.27 10.01
C LEU A 95 17.47 -16.67 9.40
N ARG A 96 16.92 -16.95 8.22
CA ARG A 96 17.15 -18.23 7.52
C ARG A 96 18.63 -18.45 7.26
N GLN A 97 19.32 -17.45 6.73
CA GLN A 97 20.74 -17.52 6.44
C GLN A 97 21.57 -17.73 7.72
N GLN A 98 21.17 -17.11 8.84
CA GLN A 98 21.82 -17.32 10.13
C GLN A 98 21.64 -18.75 10.64
N VAL A 99 20.43 -19.31 10.55
CA VAL A 99 20.17 -20.72 10.91
C VAL A 99 20.98 -21.68 10.04
N LEU A 100 21.04 -21.44 8.73
CA LEU A 100 21.79 -22.29 7.80
C LEU A 100 23.31 -22.24 8.02
N LYS A 101 23.85 -21.10 8.44
CA LYS A 101 25.29 -20.92 8.73
C LYS A 101 25.68 -21.36 10.14
N SER A 102 24.71 -21.55 11.03
CA SER A 102 24.98 -21.99 12.38
C SER A 102 25.29 -23.49 12.36
N ASP A 103 26.53 -23.84 12.70
CA ASP A 103 26.89 -25.25 12.88
C ASP A 103 25.98 -25.87 13.95
N SER A 104 25.57 -27.12 13.72
CA SER A 104 24.74 -27.81 14.69
C SER A 104 25.51 -27.94 16.01
N LEU A 105 24.97 -27.37 17.08
CA LEU A 105 25.54 -27.51 18.43
C LEU A 105 25.57 -28.97 18.88
N ILE A 106 24.72 -29.83 18.29
CA ILE A 106 24.64 -31.26 18.60
C ILE A 106 24.54 -32.04 17.28
N PRO A 107 25.44 -32.99 17.00
CA PRO A 107 25.48 -33.69 15.72
C PRO A 107 24.24 -34.59 15.46
N ASN A 108 23.59 -35.10 16.51
CA ASN A 108 22.41 -35.95 16.40
C ASN A 108 21.34 -35.50 17.40
N VAL A 109 20.11 -35.30 16.93
CA VAL A 109 18.94 -35.09 17.78
C VAL A 109 18.03 -36.31 17.63
N HIS A 110 17.88 -37.08 18.71
CA HIS A 110 16.95 -38.20 18.74
C HIS A 110 15.57 -37.69 19.20
N ILE A 111 14.61 -37.64 18.28
CA ILE A 111 13.22 -37.31 18.59
C ILE A 111 12.50 -38.61 18.94
N VAL A 112 12.10 -38.76 20.21
CA VAL A 112 11.29 -39.89 20.66
C VAL A 112 9.83 -39.45 20.70
N TYR A 113 9.02 -39.97 19.79
CA TYR A 113 7.56 -39.87 19.87
C TYR A 113 7.02 -41.21 20.36
N ASP A 114 6.38 -41.18 21.53
CA ASP A 114 5.71 -42.31 22.18
C ASP A 114 6.59 -43.53 22.54
N GLY A 115 7.79 -43.26 23.06
CA GLY A 115 8.44 -44.14 24.05
C GLY A 115 8.87 -45.55 23.61
N LYS A 116 9.13 -45.81 22.33
CA LYS A 116 9.74 -47.09 21.90
C LYS A 116 10.96 -46.86 21.01
N PHE A 117 12.07 -47.47 21.42
CA PHE A 117 13.37 -47.50 20.74
C PHE A 117 13.35 -48.44 19.53
#